data_AF-A0A1C0A7J3-F1
#
_entry.id   AF-A0A1C0A7J3-F1
#
_cell.length_a   1.000
_cell.length_b   1.000
_cell.length_c   1.000
_cell.angle_alpha   90.00
_cell.angle_beta   90.00
_cell.angle_gamma   90.00
#
_symmetry.space_group_name_H-M   'P 1'
#
loop_
_entity.id
_entity.type
_entity.pdbx_description
1 polymer ?
#
loop_
_entity_poly.entity_id
_entity_poly.type
_entity_poly.pdbx_seq_one_letter_code
_entity_poly.pdbx_strand_id
1 'polypeptide(L)'
;MNPKERVRWEKIRAKGKSKYILIHGVVGWGFSTAIIYTLIGLIMDKRIGIDNISLQKSLVDLTIALVVFPDVGVLQSIFTWNKKE
;
A
#
# COMPACT_ATOMS: atom_id res chain seq x y z
N MET A 1 -9.56 18.53 11.98
CA MET A 1 -8.08 18.58 12.00
C MET A 1 -7.61 19.61 13.00
N ASN A 2 -6.63 19.23 13.82
CA ASN A 2 -5.86 20.14 14.65
C ASN A 2 -5.07 21.12 13.75
N PRO A 3 -4.81 22.38 14.17
CA PRO A 3 -3.99 23.34 13.43
C PRO A 3 -2.71 22.76 12.78
N LYS A 4 -1.95 21.92 13.50
CA LYS A 4 -0.72 21.30 12.96
C LYS A 4 -0.99 20.38 11.78
N GLU A 5 -2.10 19.65 11.81
CA GLU A 5 -2.51 18.74 10.74
C GLU A 5 -2.98 19.49 9.50
N ARG A 6 -3.67 20.63 9.67
CA ARG A 6 -4.08 21.48 8.54
C ARG A 6 -2.89 22.01 7.77
N VAL A 7 -1.90 22.58 8.46
CA VAL A 7 -0.67 23.09 7.83
C VAL A 7 0.06 21.97 7.07
N ARG A 8 0.11 20.77 7.63
CA ARG A 8 0.69 19.61 6.93
C ARG A 8 -0.13 19.23 5.70
N TRP A 9 -1.46 19.23 5.81
CA TRP A 9 -2.37 18.89 4.72
C TRP A 9 -2.31 19.91 3.58
N GLU A 10 -2.23 21.20 3.89
CA GLU A 10 -2.04 22.28 2.91
C GLU A 10 -0.74 22.10 2.13
N LYS A 11 0.37 21.76 2.81
CA LYS A 11 1.65 21.44 2.15
C LYS A 11 1.55 20.21 1.22
N ILE A 12 0.71 19.24 1.56
CA ILE A 12 0.46 18.07 0.72
C ILE A 12 -0.41 18.46 -0.49
N ARG A 13 -1.48 19.25 -0.27
CA ARG A 13 -2.38 19.78 -1.30
C ARG A 13 -1.65 20.63 -2.33
N ALA A 14 -0.70 21.46 -1.90
CA ALA A 14 0.15 22.28 -2.76
C ALA A 14 0.91 21.47 -3.83
N LYS A 15 1.12 20.16 -3.60
CA LYS A 15 1.78 19.26 -4.54
C LYS A 15 0.82 18.55 -5.51
N GLY A 16 -0.49 18.75 -5.36
CA GLY A 16 -1.53 18.21 -6.23
C GLY A 16 -2.05 16.81 -5.86
N LYS A 17 -3.27 16.52 -6.33
CA LYS A 17 -4.00 15.26 -6.07
C LYS A 17 -3.29 14.04 -6.62
N SER A 18 -2.82 14.09 -7.87
CA SER A 18 -2.15 12.95 -8.52
C SER A 18 -0.87 12.55 -7.78
N LYS A 19 -0.06 13.52 -7.33
CA LYS A 19 1.14 13.25 -6.56
C LYS A 19 0.83 12.67 -5.19
N TYR A 20 -0.26 13.13 -4.55
CA TYR A 20 -0.73 12.54 -3.30
C TYR A 20 -1.10 11.07 -3.46
N ILE A 21 -1.94 10.74 -4.47
CA ILE A 21 -2.39 9.37 -4.74
C ILE A 21 -1.19 8.46 -5.05
N LEU A 22 -0.25 8.92 -5.88
CA LEU A 22 0.93 8.13 -6.22
C LEU A 22 1.81 7.87 -4.99
N ILE A 23 2.13 8.91 -4.21
CA ILE A 23 3.06 8.78 -3.08
C ILE A 23 2.40 8.07 -1.89
N HIS A 24 1.19 8.46 -1.50
CA HIS A 24 0.57 7.98 -0.28
C HIS A 24 -0.32 6.75 -0.51
N GLY A 25 -0.92 6.62 -1.69
CA GLY A 25 -1.75 5.48 -2.05
C GLY A 25 -0.94 4.34 -2.64
N VAL A 26 -0.25 4.59 -3.74
CA VAL A 26 0.46 3.54 -4.49
C VAL A 26 1.76 3.14 -3.79
N VAL A 27 2.68 4.09 -3.57
CA VAL A 27 4.02 3.77 -3.03
C VAL A 27 3.97 3.52 -1.52
N GLY A 28 3.40 4.47 -0.77
CA GLY A 28 3.41 4.43 0.69
C GLY A 28 2.51 3.36 1.28
N TRP A 29 1.36 3.09 0.65
CA TRP A 29 0.44 2.05 1.12
C TRP A 29 0.53 0.80 0.24
N GLY A 30 0.14 0.86 -1.04
CA GLY A 30 0.05 -0.32 -1.91
C GLY A 30 1.33 -1.17 -2.00
N PHE A 31 2.42 -0.58 -2.48
CA PHE A 31 3.68 -1.27 -2.71
C PHE A 31 4.32 -1.75 -1.40
N SER A 32 4.32 -0.89 -0.39
CA SER A 32 4.86 -1.20 0.94
C SER A 32 4.09 -2.37 1.59
N THR A 33 2.76 -2.39 1.49
CA THR A 33 1.92 -3.46 2.05
C THR A 33 2.09 -4.77 1.27
N ALA A 34 2.21 -4.70 -0.06
CA ALA A 34 2.48 -5.89 -0.88
C ALA A 34 3.81 -6.57 -0.52
N ILE A 35 4.87 -5.77 -0.29
CA ILE A 35 6.16 -6.29 0.18
C ILE A 35 6.03 -6.91 1.56
N ILE A 36 5.41 -6.21 2.52
CA ILE A 36 5.23 -6.70 3.89
C ILE A 36 4.42 -8.01 3.88
N TYR A 37 3.33 -8.07 3.14
CA TYR A 37 2.50 -9.27 2.99
C TYR A 37 3.30 -10.46 2.48
N THR A 38 4.10 -10.24 1.45
CA THR A 38 4.95 -11.30 0.86
C THR A 38 6.03 -11.76 1.83
N LEU A 39 6.68 -10.84 2.56
CA LEU A 39 7.66 -11.18 3.58
C LEU A 39 7.04 -11.97 4.74
N ILE A 40 5.83 -11.60 5.17
CA ILE A 40 5.10 -12.32 6.21
C ILE A 40 4.80 -13.75 5.73
N GLY A 41 4.30 -13.92 4.51
CA GLY A 41 4.05 -15.24 3.92
C GLY A 41 5.31 -16.11 3.96
N LEU A 42 6.43 -15.59 3.47
CA LEU A 42 7.72 -16.30 3.47
C LEU A 42 8.20 -16.70 4.88
N ILE A 43 7.98 -15.86 5.89
CA ILE A 43 8.40 -16.14 7.27
C ILE A 43 7.47 -17.18 7.93
N MET A 44 6.15 -17.05 7.74
CA MET A 44 5.17 -17.99 8.29
C MET A 44 5.36 -19.38 7.69
N ASP A 45 5.61 -19.45 6.39
CA ASP A 45 5.81 -20.71 5.67
C ASP A 45 7.06 -21.45 6.14
N LYS A 46 8.19 -20.74 6.33
CA LYS A 46 9.43 -21.33 6.89
C LYS A 46 9.26 -21.86 8.31
N ARG A 47 8.31 -21.33 9.08
CA ARG A 47 8.05 -21.76 10.46
C ARG A 47 7.01 -22.87 10.56
N ILE A 48 6.10 -23.00 9.58
CA ILE A 48 4.95 -23.92 9.64
C ILE A 48 5.22 -25.24 8.90
N GLY A 49 6.33 -25.38 8.16
CA GLY A 49 6.71 -26.67 7.54
C GLY A 49 5.71 -27.11 6.47
N ILE A 50 5.24 -26.16 5.66
CA ILE A 50 4.40 -26.48 4.50
C ILE A 50 5.35 -26.76 3.33
N ASP A 51 5.71 -28.03 3.17
CA ASP A 51 6.78 -28.53 2.29
C ASP A 51 6.53 -28.36 0.76
N ASN A 52 5.52 -27.58 0.36
CA ASN A 52 5.04 -27.50 -1.04
C ASN A 52 4.91 -26.06 -1.58
N ILE A 53 5.74 -25.12 -1.10
CA ILE A 53 5.80 -23.81 -1.73
C ILE A 53 6.82 -23.84 -2.87
N SER A 54 6.29 -24.09 -4.07
CA SER A 54 7.01 -23.74 -5.29
C SER A 54 7.22 -22.23 -5.31
N LEU A 55 8.46 -21.78 -5.58
CA LEU A 55 8.80 -20.36 -5.80
C LEU A 55 7.82 -19.69 -6.77
N GLN A 56 7.27 -20.47 -7.71
CA GLN A 56 6.25 -20.03 -8.65
C GLN A 56 4.96 -19.56 -7.96
N LYS A 57 4.49 -20.25 -6.91
CA LYS A 57 3.30 -19.84 -6.14
C LYS A 57 3.55 -18.53 -5.40
N SER A 58 4.72 -18.38 -4.77
CA SER A 58 5.08 -17.14 -4.07
C SER A 58 5.16 -15.94 -5.02
N LEU A 59 5.64 -16.14 -6.26
CA LEU A 59 5.68 -15.08 -7.27
C LEU A 59 4.28 -14.69 -7.78
N VAL A 60 3.38 -15.66 -7.93
CA VAL A 60 1.97 -15.39 -8.27
C VAL A 60 1.29 -14.59 -7.15
N ASP A 61 1.45 -15.01 -5.90
CA ASP A 61 0.88 -14.32 -4.74
C ASP A 61 1.44 -12.88 -4.60
N LEU A 62 2.74 -12.68 -4.84
CA LEU A 62 3.36 -11.35 -4.88
C LEU A 62 2.80 -10.49 -6.03
N THR A 63 2.58 -11.07 -7.21
CA THR A 63 2.03 -10.36 -8.37
C THR A 63 0.60 -9.91 -8.09
N ILE A 64 -0.23 -10.79 -7.52
CA ILE A 64 -1.60 -10.45 -7.11
C ILE A 64 -1.57 -9.33 -6.05
N ALA A 65 -0.70 -9.46 -5.04
CA ALA A 65 -0.53 -8.43 -4.01
C ALA A 65 -0.11 -7.07 -4.61
N LEU A 66 0.81 -7.06 -5.57
CA LEU A 66 1.28 -5.85 -6.28
C LEU A 66 0.22 -5.18 -7.15
N VAL A 67 -0.89 -5.86 -7.46
CA VAL A 67 -2.03 -5.23 -8.17
C VAL A 67 -3.08 -4.80 -7.15
N VAL A 68 -3.50 -5.72 -6.28
CA VAL A 68 -4.61 -5.49 -5.35
C VAL A 68 -4.30 -4.41 -4.32
N PHE A 69 -3.12 -4.43 -3.70
CA PHE A 69 -2.80 -3.44 -2.65
C PHE A 69 -2.68 -2.01 -3.21
N PRO A 70 -2.01 -1.77 -4.36
CA PRO A 70 -2.06 -0.47 -5.01
C PRO A 70 -3.45 0.02 -5.38
N ASP A 71 -4.33 -0.84 -5.91
CA ASP A 71 -5.69 -0.45 -6.27
C ASP A 71 -6.48 0.05 -5.05
N VAL A 72 -6.41 -0.70 -3.94
CA VAL A 72 -7.03 -0.29 -2.67
C VAL A 72 -6.38 0.99 -2.13
N GLY A 73 -5.06 1.14 -2.25
CA GLY A 73 -4.34 2.36 -1.85
C GLY A 73 -4.75 3.60 -2.65
N VAL A 74 -5.02 3.44 -3.94
CA VAL A 74 -5.58 4.50 -4.80
C VAL A 74 -6.97 4.89 -4.33
N LEU A 75 -7.87 3.92 -4.15
CA LEU A 75 -9.24 4.16 -3.69
C LEU A 75 -9.25 4.86 -2.32
N GLN A 76 -8.46 4.37 -1.37
CA GLN A 76 -8.34 4.98 -0.05
C GLN A 76 -7.81 6.42 -0.13
N SER A 77 -6.83 6.68 -1.00
CA SER A 77 -6.24 8.01 -1.16
C SER A 77 -7.23 9.00 -1.80
N ILE A 78 -8.00 8.55 -2.79
CA ILE A 78 -9.07 9.37 -3.39
C ILE A 78 -10.13 9.69 -2.35
N PHE A 79 -10.58 8.70 -1.59
CA PHE A 79 -11.57 8.88 -0.53
C PHE A 79 -11.07 9.84 0.57
N THR A 80 -9.83 9.66 1.01
CA THR A 80 -9.20 10.52 2.02
C THR A 80 -9.02 11.95 1.52
N TRP A 81 -8.68 12.11 0.24
CA TRP A 81 -8.56 13.42 -0.39
C TRP A 81 -9.90 14.16 -0.41
N ASN A 82 -10.97 13.49 -0.86
CA ASN A 82 -12.30 14.08 -0.97
C ASN A 82 -12.95 14.34 0.40
N LYS A 83 -12.65 13.53 1.43
CA LYS A 83 -13.13 13.79 2.81
C LYS A 83 -12.45 14.95 3.50
N LYS A 84 -11.26 15.34 3.03
CA LYS A 84 -10.43 16.42 3.57
C LYS A 84 -10.37 17.62 2.59
N GLU A 85 -11.31 17.64 1.65
CA GLU A 85 -11.71 18.80 0.86
C GLU A 85 -12.58 19.71 1.72
#